data_AF-A0A4Y8CD95-F1
#
_entry.id   AF-A0A4Y8CD95-F1
#
_cell.length_a   1.000
_cell.length_b   1.000
_cell.length_c   1.000
_cell.angle_alpha   90.00
_cell.angle_beta   90.00
_cell.angle_gamma   90.00
#
_symmetry.space_group_name_H-M   'P 1'
#
loop_
_entity.id
_entity.type
_entity.pdbx_description
1 polymer ?
#
loop_
_entity_poly.entity_id
_entity_poly.type
_entity_poly.pdbx_seq_one_letter_code
_entity_poly.pdbx_strand_id
1 'polypeptide(L)'
;YANGPGSYMGIKISYVSLSTLSIVKNIPLFAVSAFELNGYKPISANKNFCFVYKEGEICLEQNIPAEFFLPKNLQELKLNNDNLPFYFLDAI
;
A
#
# COMPACT_ATOMS: atom_id res chain seq x y z
N TYR A 1 -0.19 8.20 2.41
CA TYR A 1 -0.24 6.98 3.24
C TYR A 1 -0.21 5.76 2.34
N ALA A 2 0.28 4.61 2.82
CA ALA A 2 0.25 3.38 2.02
C ALA A 2 -1.21 2.90 1.89
N ASN A 3 -1.79 2.99 0.69
CA ASN A 3 -3.21 2.63 0.50
C ASN A 3 -3.43 1.18 0.07
N GLY A 4 -2.37 0.43 -0.22
CA GLY A 4 -2.41 -1.01 -0.53
C GLY A 4 -1.41 -1.41 -1.63
N PRO A 5 -1.28 -2.71 -1.91
CA PRO A 5 -1.91 -3.84 -1.21
C PRO A 5 -1.30 -4.10 0.18
N GLY A 6 -2.02 -4.84 1.04
CA GLY A 6 -1.58 -5.15 2.41
C GLY A 6 -2.74 -5.57 3.31
N SER A 7 -2.55 -5.46 4.63
CA SER A 7 -3.60 -5.79 5.61
C SER A 7 -4.84 -4.94 5.39
N TYR A 8 -5.96 -5.60 5.07
CA TYR A 8 -7.26 -4.93 4.88
C TYR A 8 -7.61 -4.00 6.05
N MET A 9 -7.45 -4.49 7.28
CA MET A 9 -7.77 -3.70 8.48
C MET A 9 -6.75 -2.57 8.70
N GLY A 10 -5.46 -2.82 8.44
CA GLY A 10 -4.41 -1.82 8.55
C GLY A 10 -4.65 -0.64 7.61
N ILE A 11 -4.98 -0.92 6.35
CA ILE A 11 -5.30 0.11 5.36
C ILE A 11 -6.52 0.92 5.80
N LYS A 12 -7.59 0.23 6.25
CA LYS A 12 -8.83 0.87 6.69
C LYS A 12 -8.60 1.82 7.87
N ILE A 13 -7.90 1.38 8.92
CA ILE A 13 -7.66 2.20 10.10
C ILE A 13 -6.72 3.38 9.81
N SER A 14 -5.70 3.18 8.94
CA SER A 14 -4.84 4.26 8.48
C SER A 14 -5.61 5.31 7.71
N TYR A 15 -6.46 4.90 6.75
CA TYR A 15 -7.27 5.82 5.96
C TYR A 15 -8.21 6.64 6.86
N VAL A 16 -9.03 5.99 7.70
CA VAL A 16 -9.98 6.71 8.56
C VAL A 16 -9.26 7.71 9.48
N SER A 17 -8.14 7.30 10.09
CA SER A 17 -7.37 8.15 11.00
C SER A 17 -6.77 9.37 10.27
N LEU A 18 -6.13 9.15 9.12
CA LEU A 18 -5.44 10.19 8.38
C LEU A 18 -6.40 11.09 7.60
N SER A 19 -7.50 10.56 7.08
CA SER A 19 -8.55 11.35 6.44
C SER A 19 -9.23 12.27 7.45
N THR A 20 -9.50 11.78 8.66
CA THR A 20 -10.02 12.62 9.75
C THR A 20 -9.05 13.76 10.06
N LEU A 21 -7.75 13.46 10.20
CA LEU A 21 -6.72 14.47 10.44
C LEU A 21 -6.64 15.50 9.30
N SER A 22 -6.68 15.03 8.05
CA SER A 22 -6.64 15.85 6.83
C SER A 22 -7.79 16.86 6.81
N ILE A 23 -9.02 16.40 7.09
CA ILE A 23 -10.21 17.25 7.14
C ILE A 23 -10.10 18.27 8.28
N VAL A 24 -9.79 17.81 9.50
CA VAL A 24 -9.74 18.67 10.70
C VAL A 24 -8.65 19.75 10.59
N LYS A 25 -7.53 19.43 9.94
CA LYS A 25 -6.39 20.35 9.79
C LYS A 25 -6.35 21.07 8.45
N ASN A 26 -7.28 20.78 7.55
CA ASN A 26 -7.30 21.28 6.17
C ASN A 26 -5.94 21.10 5.45
N ILE A 27 -5.37 19.89 5.56
CA ILE A 27 -4.11 19.51 4.90
C ILE A 27 -4.37 18.41 3.87
N PRO A 28 -3.66 18.38 2.72
CA PRO A 28 -3.89 17.35 1.71
C PRO A 28 -3.49 15.96 2.21
N LEU A 29 -4.26 14.95 1.81
CA LEU A 29 -3.95 13.54 2.03
C LEU A 29 -3.72 12.85 0.68
N PHE A 30 -2.51 12.36 0.47
CA PHE A 30 -2.14 11.58 -0.71
C PHE A 30 -2.03 10.09 -0.36
N ALA A 31 -2.31 9.23 -1.32
CA ALA A 31 -1.96 7.82 -1.27
C ALA A 31 -0.62 7.55 -1.95
N VAL A 32 -0.01 6.42 -1.57
CA VAL A 32 1.15 5.83 -2.25
C VAL A 32 0.95 4.31 -2.26
N SER A 33 1.32 3.65 -3.36
CA SER A 33 1.29 2.20 -3.42
C SER A 33 2.27 1.60 -2.42
N ALA A 34 1.92 0.48 -1.79
CA ALA A 34 2.84 -0.25 -0.92
C ALA A 34 4.10 -0.73 -1.68
N PHE A 35 4.02 -0.95 -2.99
CA PHE A 35 5.18 -1.34 -3.80
C PHE A 35 6.23 -0.23 -3.94
N GLU A 36 5.81 1.04 -4.00
CA GLU A 36 6.74 2.18 -3.99
C GLU A 36 7.55 2.24 -2.69
N LEU A 37 6.97 1.74 -1.58
CA LEU A 37 7.62 1.72 -0.26
C LEU A 37 8.44 0.43 -0.01
N ASN A 38 8.27 -0.61 -0.84
CA ASN A 38 8.96 -1.90 -0.69
C ASN A 38 9.93 -2.20 -1.84
N GLY A 39 10.23 -1.20 -2.68
CA GLY A 39 11.11 -1.35 -3.85
C GLY A 39 10.60 -2.37 -4.85
N TYR A 40 9.27 -2.46 -5.04
CA TYR A 40 8.62 -3.40 -5.95
C TYR A 40 8.90 -4.89 -5.68
N LYS A 41 9.31 -5.23 -4.46
CA LYS A 41 9.52 -6.62 -4.02
C LYS A 41 8.24 -7.25 -3.46
N PRO A 42 8.15 -8.59 -3.37
CA PRO A 42 6.98 -9.28 -2.85
C PRO A 42 6.55 -8.77 -1.47
N ILE A 43 5.24 -8.50 -1.32
CA ILE A 43 4.62 -8.02 -0.07
C ILE A 43 3.80 -9.17 0.51
N SER A 44 3.99 -9.49 1.79
CA SER A 44 3.25 -10.56 2.46
C SER A 44 1.73 -10.37 2.34
N ALA A 45 1.03 -11.45 1.95
CA ALA A 45 -0.43 -11.51 1.92
C ALA A 45 -0.93 -12.48 3.00
N ASN A 46 -1.21 -13.74 2.64
CA ASN A 46 -1.68 -14.77 3.56
C ASN A 46 -0.82 -16.04 3.45
N LYS A 47 -0.42 -16.62 4.58
CA LYS A 47 0.47 -17.77 4.68
C LYS A 47 1.76 -17.53 3.88
N ASN A 48 1.96 -18.29 2.81
CA ASN A 48 3.11 -18.31 1.92
C ASN A 48 2.83 -17.61 0.57
N PHE A 49 1.72 -16.89 0.46
CA PHE A 49 1.42 -16.02 -0.68
C PHE A 49 1.85 -14.58 -0.42
N CYS A 50 2.29 -13.92 -1.49
CA CYS A 50 2.63 -12.52 -1.53
C CYS A 50 1.87 -11.82 -2.66
N PHE A 51 1.59 -10.54 -2.47
CA PHE A 51 1.29 -9.63 -3.58
C PHE A 51 2.59 -9.37 -4.34
N VAL A 52 2.56 -9.57 -5.66
CA VAL A 52 3.72 -9.35 -6.53
C VAL A 52 3.30 -8.46 -7.69
N TYR A 53 4.16 -7.49 -8.00
CA TYR A 53 3.95 -6.55 -9.10
C TYR A 53 4.67 -7.05 -10.34
N LYS A 54 3.92 -7.39 -11.41
CA LYS A 54 4.46 -7.90 -12.68
C LYS A 54 3.77 -7.19 -13.83
N GLU A 55 4.57 -6.62 -14.73
CA GLU A 55 4.08 -6.06 -16.01
C GLU A 55 2.95 -5.02 -15.87
N GLY A 56 2.89 -4.29 -14.76
CA GLY A 56 1.85 -3.29 -14.51
C GLY A 56 0.68 -3.79 -13.67
N GLU A 57 0.62 -5.09 -13.39
CA GLU A 57 -0.45 -5.74 -12.63
C GLU A 57 0.03 -6.24 -11.27
N ILE A 58 -0.93 -6.38 -10.34
CA ILE A 58 -0.71 -6.97 -9.03
C ILE A 58 -1.33 -8.37 -9.08
N CYS A 59 -0.55 -9.39 -8.71
CA CYS A 59 -1.01 -10.77 -8.65
C CYS A 59 -0.73 -11.37 -7.26
N LEU A 60 -1.48 -12.41 -6.88
CA LEU A 60 -1.17 -13.25 -5.74
C LEU A 60 -0.40 -14.50 -6.19
N GLU A 61 0.78 -14.70 -5.60
CA GLU A 61 1.59 -15.88 -5.89
C GLU A 61 2.35 -16.37 -4.66
N GLN A 62 2.73 -17.66 -4.66
CA GLN A 62 3.60 -18.19 -3.62
C GLN A 62 4.99 -17.55 -3.75
N ASN A 63 5.45 -16.88 -2.70
CA ASN A 63 6.73 -16.18 -2.71
C ASN A 63 7.23 -15.96 -1.27
N ILE A 64 8.50 -15.59 -1.14
CA ILE A 64 9.09 -15.17 0.14
C ILE A 64 8.90 -13.65 0.24
N PRO A 65 8.23 -13.15 1.29
CA PRO A 65 8.04 -11.71 1.45
C PRO A 65 9.39 -11.03 1.66
N ALA A 66 9.56 -9.86 1.07
CA ALA A 66 10.73 -9.04 1.33
C ALA A 66 10.70 -8.48 2.75
N GLU A 67 11.89 -8.22 3.31
CA GLU A 67 12.01 -7.50 4.55
C GLU A 67 11.52 -6.06 4.39
N PHE A 68 10.69 -5.62 5.33
CA PHE A 68 10.24 -4.25 5.40
C PHE A 68 11.42 -3.32 5.74
N PHE A 69 11.51 -2.20 5.02
CA PHE A 69 12.39 -1.11 5.38
C PHE A 69 11.65 0.22 5.22
N LEU A 70 12.04 1.21 6.02
CA LEU A 70 11.57 2.57 5.83
C LEU A 70 12.51 3.28 4.83
N PRO A 71 12.00 3.82 3.71
CA PRO A 71 12.83 4.58 2.78
C PRO A 71 13.42 5.81 3.47
N LYS A 72 14.68 6.12 3.15
CA LYS A 72 15.41 7.28 3.71
C LYS A 72 14.91 8.63 3.18
N ASN A 73 14.27 8.63 2.00
CA ASN A 73 13.72 9.81 1.35
C ASN A 73 12.31 9.48 0.81
N LEU A 74 11.38 10.41 0.97
CA LEU A 74 9.99 10.30 0.50
C LEU A 74 9.69 11.18 -0.72
N GLN A 75 10.63 12.03 -1.16
CA GLN A 75 10.44 13.00 -2.25
C GLN A 75 10.19 12.33 -3.62
N GLU A 76 10.73 11.13 -3.82
CA GLU A 76 10.64 10.39 -5.08
C GLU A 76 9.40 9.47 -5.15
N LEU A 77 8.58 9.43 -4.08
CA LEU A 77 7.39 8.60 -4.07
C LEU A 77 6.35 9.12 -5.06
N LYS A 78 5.78 8.20 -5.84
CA LYS A 78 4.63 8.52 -6.70
C LYS A 78 3.38 8.73 -5.84
N LEU A 79 3.09 9.99 -5.55
CA LEU A 79 1.88 10.40 -4.84
C LEU A 79 0.65 10.29 -5.74
N ASN A 80 -0.46 9.78 -5.19
CA ASN A 80 -1.76 9.74 -5.84
C ASN A 80 -2.77 10.62 -5.09
N ASN A 81 -3.51 11.44 -5.85
CA ASN A 81 -4.62 12.25 -5.35
C ASN A 81 -5.86 11.39 -5.07
N ASP A 82 -6.05 10.30 -5.82
CA ASP A 82 -7.00 9.27 -5.44
C ASP A 82 -6.42 8.52 -4.24
N ASN A 83 -6.90 8.91 -3.07
CA ASN A 83 -6.42 8.45 -1.79
C ASN A 83 -7.33 7.38 -1.19
N LEU A 84 -8.20 6.75 -1.97
CA LEU A 84 -9.04 5.68 -1.47
C LEU A 84 -8.20 4.42 -1.15
N PRO A 85 -8.60 3.65 -0.13
CA PRO A 85 -8.05 2.32 0.12
C PRO A 85 -8.06 1.43 -1.12
N PHE A 86 -6.90 0.88 -1.48
CA PHE A 86 -6.78 -0.18 -2.48
C PHE A 86 -6.91 -1.54 -1.80
N TYR A 87 -8.07 -2.15 -1.94
CA TYR A 87 -8.30 -3.53 -1.50
C TYR A 87 -8.10 -4.46 -2.68
N PHE A 88 -7.04 -5.27 -2.61
CA PHE A 88 -6.86 -6.35 -3.57
C PHE A 88 -7.93 -7.41 -3.30
N LEU A 89 -8.90 -7.50 -4.20
CA LEU A 89 -9.92 -8.53 -4.23
C LEU A 89 -9.50 -9.51 -5.31
N ASP A 90 -8.91 -10.64 -4.93
CA ASP A 90 -8.75 -11.73 -5.88
C ASP A 90 -10.15 -12.26 -6.20
N ALA A 91 -10.47 -12.40 -7.49
CA ALA A 91 -11.69 -13.06 -7.91
C ALA A 91 -11.59 -14.53 -7.45
N ILE A 92 -12.43 -14.90 -6.47
CA ILE A 92 -12.72 -16.30 -6.15
C ILE A 92 -13.71 -16.81 -7.19
#